data_AF-A0A1W9LXW1-F1
#
_entry.id   AF-A0A1W9LXW1-F1
#
_cell.length_a   1.000
_cell.length_b   1.000
_cell.length_c   1.000
_cell.angle_alpha   90.00
_cell.angle_beta   90.00
_cell.angle_gamma   90.00
#
_symmetry.space_group_name_H-M   'P 1'
#
loop_
_entity.id
_entity.type
_entity.pdbx_description
1 polymer ?
#
loop_
_entity_poly.entity_id
_entity_poly.type
_entity_poly.pdbx_seq_one_letter_code
_entity_poly.pdbx_strand_id
1 'polypeptide(L)'
;MTAILGVFFAAFVLSLILTPLAGKIAYRYNLLDLPSERKLHSRPLPRIGGIAIYLAFFLSLLPLWFGDIPGGMKLSRQMIYLILGASLAFGLGFADDLRPLGYRLKFAVQIISASLAYWGGIKIYVLALPGITDWRMGLASFPVTVLWFVLVINAINLTDGLDGLAAGLTLFASMVLLLFCVNTGRFTVATALAALGGASLGFLRYNFNPASVFMGDGG
;
A
#
# COMPACT_ATOMS: atom_id res chain seq x y z
N MET A 1 -13.07 -6.90 -17.15
CA MET A 1 -12.96 -5.42 -17.12
C MET A 1 -13.94 -4.79 -16.14
N THR A 2 -15.24 -5.12 -16.21
CA THR A 2 -16.28 -4.60 -15.29
C THR A 2 -15.96 -4.81 -13.81
N ALA A 3 -15.49 -6.00 -13.43
CA ALA A 3 -15.09 -6.29 -12.04
C ALA A 3 -13.93 -5.40 -11.54
N ILE A 4 -12.92 -5.16 -12.39
CA ILE A 4 -11.76 -4.32 -12.05
C ILE A 4 -12.21 -2.88 -11.80
N LEU A 5 -13.05 -2.34 -12.68
CA LEU A 5 -13.63 -1.01 -12.51
C LEU A 5 -14.51 -0.93 -11.25
N GLY A 6 -15.35 -1.95 -11.02
CA GLY A 6 -16.18 -2.04 -9.82
C GLY A 6 -15.36 -1.98 -8.54
N VAL A 7 -14.26 -2.74 -8.47
CA VAL A 7 -13.33 -2.72 -7.33
C VAL A 7 -12.64 -1.37 -7.18
N PHE A 8 -12.19 -0.76 -8.28
CA PHE A 8 -11.61 0.60 -8.25
C PHE A 8 -12.58 1.62 -7.64
N PHE A 9 -13.81 1.68 -8.16
CA PHE A 9 -14.81 2.62 -7.68
C PHE A 9 -15.25 2.33 -6.25
N ALA A 10 -15.39 1.05 -5.87
CA ALA A 10 -15.67 0.66 -4.49
C ALA A 10 -14.57 1.14 -3.55
N ALA A 11 -13.29 0.89 -3.87
CA ALA A 11 -12.15 1.35 -3.07
C ALA A 11 -12.08 2.88 -2.98
N PHE A 12 -12.35 3.57 -4.09
CA PHE A 12 -12.42 5.03 -4.15
C PHE A 12 -13.50 5.59 -3.22
N VAL A 13 -14.74 5.10 -3.31
CA VAL A 13 -15.84 5.55 -2.46
C VAL A 13 -15.60 5.21 -0.99
N LEU A 14 -15.09 4.00 -0.71
CA LEU A 14 -14.75 3.59 0.65
C LEU A 14 -13.68 4.51 1.25
N SER A 15 -12.59 4.78 0.52
CA SER A 15 -11.53 5.66 1.02
C SER A 15 -12.02 7.10 1.19
N LEU A 16 -12.86 7.61 0.28
CA LEU A 16 -13.50 8.91 0.42
C LEU A 16 -14.32 9.05 1.72
N ILE A 17 -15.01 7.98 2.13
CA ILE A 17 -15.82 7.97 3.35
C ILE A 17 -14.95 7.73 4.60
N LEU A 18 -14.00 6.80 4.53
CA LEU A 18 -13.19 6.38 5.66
C LEU A 18 -12.12 7.42 6.05
N THR A 19 -11.59 8.18 5.10
CA THR A 19 -10.54 9.19 5.38
C THR A 19 -10.99 10.28 6.37
N PRO A 20 -12.14 10.96 6.19
CA PRO A 20 -12.61 11.94 7.17
C PRO A 20 -13.00 11.30 8.51
N LEU A 21 -13.44 10.04 8.53
CA LEU A 21 -13.70 9.30 9.77
C LEU A 21 -12.39 9.05 10.54
N ALA A 22 -11.33 8.61 9.85
CA ALA A 22 -10.00 8.47 10.42
C ALA A 22 -9.49 9.81 10.97
N GLY A 23 -9.70 10.91 10.23
CA GLY A 23 -9.39 12.26 10.70
C GLY A 23 -10.10 12.63 12.01
N LYS A 24 -11.40 12.38 12.13
CA LYS A 24 -12.17 12.62 13.37
C LYS A 24 -11.67 11.77 14.55
N ILE A 25 -11.33 10.51 14.30
CA ILE A 25 -10.75 9.61 15.31
C ILE A 25 -9.40 10.16 15.77
N ALA A 26 -8.56 10.62 14.84
CA ALA A 26 -7.26 11.20 15.15
C ALA A 26 -7.37 12.39 16.10
N TYR A 27 -8.30 13.32 15.82
CA TYR A 27 -8.58 14.44 16.71
C TYR A 27 -9.04 13.99 18.10
N ARG A 28 -9.91 12.98 18.18
CA ARG A 28 -10.44 12.47 19.46
C ARG A 28 -9.36 11.84 20.34
N TYR A 29 -8.38 11.16 19.74
CA TYR A 29 -7.29 10.49 20.46
C TYR A 29 -5.98 11.29 20.46
N ASN A 30 -6.01 12.54 20.00
CA ASN A 30 -4.85 13.43 19.89
C ASN A 30 -3.68 12.83 19.07
N LEU A 31 -4.01 12.07 18.03
CA LEU A 31 -3.06 11.48 17.07
C LEU A 31 -2.78 12.48 15.94
N LEU A 32 -2.25 13.63 16.35
CA LEU A 32 -2.02 14.78 15.47
C LEU A 32 -0.53 14.98 15.25
N ASP A 33 -0.16 15.27 14.02
CA ASP A 33 1.16 15.77 13.70
C ASP A 33 1.23 17.27 14.01
N LEU A 34 2.05 17.65 14.99
CA LEU A 34 2.21 19.03 15.41
C LEU A 34 3.21 19.76 14.50
N PRO A 35 2.98 21.05 14.20
CA PRO A 35 3.92 21.86 13.43
C PRO A 35 5.27 21.97 14.15
N SER A 36 6.36 21.92 13.40
CA SER A 36 7.73 22.12 13.90
C SER A 36 8.56 22.91 12.88
N GLU A 37 9.71 23.45 13.29
CA GLU A 37 10.58 24.26 12.41
C GLU A 37 11.03 23.54 11.12
N ARG A 38 10.93 22.21 11.09
CA ARG A 38 11.28 21.38 9.93
C ARG A 38 10.08 21.02 9.04
N LYS A 39 8.85 21.40 9.41
CA LYS A 39 7.62 20.99 8.74
C LYS A 39 6.93 22.17 8.06
N LEU A 40 6.43 21.94 6.84
CA LEU A 40 5.80 22.97 6.01
C LEU A 40 4.39 23.34 6.47
N HIS A 41 3.75 22.51 7.29
CA HIS A 41 2.39 22.75 7.78
C HIS A 41 2.41 23.61 9.06
N SER A 42 1.43 24.51 9.17
CA SER A 42 1.30 25.44 10.31
C SER A 42 0.17 25.05 11.27
N ARG A 43 -0.52 23.94 11.03
CA ARG A 43 -1.68 23.49 11.80
C ARG A 43 -1.54 22.01 12.17
N PRO A 44 -2.02 21.57 13.34
CA PRO A 44 -2.05 20.15 13.69
C PRO A 44 -2.89 19.35 12.71
N LEU A 45 -2.29 18.33 12.07
CA LEU A 45 -2.95 17.50 11.07
C LEU A 45 -3.06 16.03 11.53
N PRO A 46 -4.22 15.38 11.36
CA PRO A 46 -4.38 13.94 11.59
C PRO A 46 -3.34 13.10 10.86
N ARG A 47 -2.66 12.16 11.55
CA ARG A 47 -1.58 11.33 10.96
C ARG A 47 -1.94 9.83 10.84
N ILE A 48 -3.22 9.48 10.76
CA ILE A 48 -3.68 8.09 10.65
C ILE A 48 -4.51 7.85 9.39
N GLY A 49 -4.21 8.54 8.29
CA GLY A 49 -4.92 8.41 7.02
C GLY A 49 -4.74 7.04 6.36
N GLY A 50 -3.61 6.37 6.59
CA GLY A 50 -3.27 5.07 6.03
C GLY A 50 -4.28 3.97 6.37
N ILE A 51 -4.95 4.05 7.53
CA ILE A 51 -6.02 3.10 7.89
C ILE A 51 -7.19 3.15 6.90
N ALA A 52 -7.50 4.33 6.36
CA ALA A 52 -8.58 4.48 5.38
C ALA A 52 -8.21 3.82 4.06
N ILE A 53 -6.96 3.96 3.61
CA ILE A 53 -6.44 3.28 2.41
C ILE A 53 -6.46 1.77 2.61
N TYR A 54 -5.90 1.30 3.73
CA TYR A 54 -5.84 -0.12 4.08
C TYR A 54 -7.23 -0.75 4.09
N LEU A 55 -8.16 -0.17 4.85
CA LEU A 55 -9.53 -0.69 4.94
C LEU A 55 -10.26 -0.62 3.59
N ALA A 56 -10.13 0.45 2.83
CA ALA A 56 -10.75 0.55 1.50
C ALA A 56 -10.19 -0.49 0.53
N PHE A 57 -8.88 -0.73 0.54
CA PHE A 57 -8.24 -1.78 -0.24
C PHE A 57 -8.80 -3.17 0.11
N PHE A 58 -8.85 -3.54 1.40
CA PHE A 58 -9.31 -4.87 1.80
C PHE A 58 -10.81 -5.07 1.60
N LEU A 59 -11.63 -4.09 1.97
CA LEU A 59 -13.08 -4.18 1.85
C LEU A 59 -13.53 -4.25 0.39
N SER A 60 -12.87 -3.51 -0.52
CA SER A 60 -13.18 -3.59 -1.95
C SER A 60 -12.80 -4.92 -2.60
N LEU A 61 -11.84 -5.65 -2.01
CA LEU A 61 -11.43 -6.97 -2.48
C LEU A 61 -12.27 -8.12 -1.90
N LEU A 62 -13.13 -7.90 -0.90
CA LEU A 62 -13.96 -8.95 -0.28
C LEU A 62 -14.69 -9.86 -1.28
N PRO A 63 -15.28 -9.37 -2.39
CA PRO A 63 -15.94 -10.24 -3.35
C PRO A 63 -15.00 -11.30 -4.00
N LEU A 64 -13.67 -11.07 -4.05
CA LEU A 64 -12.70 -12.08 -4.49
C LEU A 64 -12.53 -13.23 -3.49
N TRP A 65 -12.79 -12.99 -2.21
CA TRP A 65 -12.65 -13.99 -1.16
C TRP A 65 -13.81 -14.98 -1.16
N PHE A 66 -15.02 -14.48 -1.46
CA PHE A 66 -16.23 -15.30 -1.52
C PHE A 66 -16.45 -15.95 -2.90
N GLY A 67 -15.63 -15.60 -3.90
CA GLY A 67 -15.65 -16.22 -5.22
C GLY A 67 -16.76 -15.72 -6.14
N ASP A 68 -17.45 -14.64 -5.76
CA ASP A 68 -18.64 -14.11 -6.45
C ASP A 68 -18.30 -13.17 -7.61
N ILE A 69 -17.05 -13.15 -8.08
CA ILE A 69 -16.66 -12.26 -9.18
C ILE A 69 -16.83 -12.97 -10.53
N PRO A 70 -17.55 -12.34 -11.49
CA PRO A 70 -17.65 -12.84 -12.86
C PRO A 70 -16.27 -13.07 -13.48
N GLY A 71 -16.04 -14.29 -13.99
CA GLY A 71 -14.77 -14.70 -14.60
C GLY A 71 -13.91 -15.64 -13.76
N GLY A 72 -14.40 -16.11 -12.60
CA GLY A 72 -13.74 -17.19 -11.83
C GLY A 72 -12.44 -16.77 -11.15
N MET A 73 -12.19 -15.46 -11.00
CA MET A 73 -11.04 -14.95 -10.27
C MET A 73 -11.12 -15.35 -8.80
N LYS A 74 -10.08 -16.04 -8.32
CA LYS A 74 -9.94 -16.47 -6.93
C LYS A 74 -8.67 -15.89 -6.32
N LEU A 75 -8.64 -15.80 -4.99
CA LEU A 75 -7.42 -15.46 -4.27
C LEU A 75 -6.36 -16.53 -4.52
N SER A 76 -5.24 -16.12 -5.12
CA SER A 76 -4.09 -17.00 -5.31
C SER A 76 -3.30 -17.11 -4.01
N ARG A 77 -2.52 -18.19 -3.85
CA ARG A 77 -1.57 -18.35 -2.74
C ARG A 77 -0.65 -17.14 -2.61
N GLN A 78 -0.16 -16.60 -3.74
CA GLN A 78 0.69 -15.41 -3.76
C GLN A 78 -0.02 -14.20 -3.13
N MET A 79 -1.30 -13.99 -3.46
CA MET A 79 -2.09 -12.88 -2.95
C MET A 79 -2.38 -13.01 -1.45
N ILE A 80 -2.68 -14.22 -0.96
CA ILE A 80 -2.88 -14.47 0.48
C ILE A 80 -1.64 -14.07 1.28
N TYR A 81 -0.47 -14.54 0.87
CA TYR A 81 0.78 -14.25 1.58
C TYR A 81 1.21 -12.78 1.43
N LEU A 82 0.94 -12.15 0.29
CA LEU A 82 1.13 -10.71 0.12
C LEU A 82 0.26 -9.92 1.10
N ILE A 83 -1.01 -10.31 1.24
CA ILE A 83 -1.95 -9.70 2.17
C ILE A 83 -1.47 -9.87 3.62
N LEU A 84 -1.05 -11.07 4.02
CA LEU A 84 -0.50 -11.29 5.35
C LEU A 84 0.73 -10.41 5.63
N GLY A 85 1.64 -10.30 4.66
CA GLY A 85 2.79 -9.40 4.77
C GLY A 85 2.37 -7.92 4.85
N ALA A 86 1.45 -7.49 4.00
CA ALA A 86 0.92 -6.12 4.02
C ALA A 86 0.20 -5.79 5.32
N SER A 87 -0.57 -6.71 5.90
CA SER A 87 -1.23 -6.55 7.20
C SER A 87 -0.23 -6.42 8.35
N LEU A 88 0.89 -7.15 8.31
CA LEU A 88 1.96 -7.00 9.30
C LEU A 88 2.67 -5.65 9.15
N ALA A 89 2.99 -5.22 7.93
CA ALA A 89 3.60 -3.93 7.66
C ALA A 89 2.67 -2.77 8.09
N PHE A 90 1.39 -2.84 7.75
CA PHE A 90 0.36 -1.90 8.22
C PHE A 90 0.28 -1.88 9.74
N GLY A 91 0.24 -3.05 10.40
CA GLY A 91 0.18 -3.13 11.85
C GLY A 91 1.38 -2.49 12.54
N LEU A 92 2.58 -2.67 11.99
CA LEU A 92 3.79 -1.96 12.44
C LEU A 92 3.65 -0.45 12.25
N GLY A 93 3.29 0.00 11.06
CA GLY A 93 3.19 1.43 10.74
C GLY A 93 2.13 2.13 11.57
N PHE A 94 0.96 1.51 11.72
CA PHE A 94 -0.09 2.00 12.60
C PHE A 94 0.35 2.04 14.07
N ALA A 95 1.08 1.02 14.54
CA ALA A 95 1.65 1.06 15.89
C ALA A 95 2.68 2.18 16.05
N ASP A 96 3.46 2.49 15.02
CA ASP A 96 4.40 3.60 15.01
C ASP A 96 3.72 4.98 15.03
N ASP A 97 2.62 5.12 14.29
CA ASP A 97 1.79 6.33 14.30
C ASP A 97 1.19 6.60 15.69
N LEU A 98 0.89 5.53 16.46
CA LEU A 98 0.42 5.65 17.84
C LEU A 98 1.55 5.91 18.83
N ARG A 99 2.70 5.23 18.64
CA ARG A 99 3.87 5.30 19.53
C ARG A 99 5.14 5.09 18.70
N PRO A 100 6.07 6.07 18.67
CA PRO A 100 7.32 5.94 17.94
C PRO A 100 8.07 4.66 18.31
N LEU A 101 8.31 3.80 17.33
CA LEU A 101 9.03 2.54 17.45
C LEU A 101 10.47 2.69 16.99
N GLY A 102 11.36 1.90 17.58
CA GLY A 102 12.77 1.85 17.18
C GLY A 102 12.95 1.27 15.78
N TYR A 103 13.88 1.84 15.01
CA TYR A 103 14.22 1.41 13.64
C TYR A 103 14.50 -0.10 13.53
N ARG A 104 15.11 -0.72 14.55
CA ARG A 104 15.41 -2.17 14.58
C ARG A 104 14.14 -3.02 14.47
N LEU A 105 13.08 -2.63 15.19
CA LEU A 105 11.79 -3.32 15.14
C LEU A 105 11.13 -3.11 13.77
N LYS A 106 11.19 -1.88 13.23
CA LYS A 106 10.65 -1.57 11.90
C LYS A 106 11.28 -2.45 10.83
N PHE A 107 12.61 -2.50 10.77
CA PHE A 107 13.33 -3.34 9.81
C PHE A 107 13.03 -4.83 9.99
N ALA A 108 12.97 -5.33 11.24
CA ALA A 108 12.66 -6.74 11.49
C ALA A 108 11.28 -7.13 10.96
N VAL A 109 10.24 -6.33 11.23
CA VAL A 109 8.87 -6.62 10.76
C VAL A 109 8.74 -6.45 9.25
N GLN A 110 9.41 -5.47 8.64
CA GLN A 110 9.46 -5.34 7.18
C GLN A 110 10.12 -6.56 6.51
N ILE A 111 11.21 -7.08 7.07
CA ILE A 111 11.89 -8.30 6.60
C ILE A 111 10.95 -9.52 6.71
N ILE A 112 10.24 -9.66 7.83
CA ILE A 112 9.27 -10.75 8.03
C ILE A 112 8.12 -10.63 7.00
N SER A 113 7.58 -9.42 6.83
CA SER A 113 6.51 -9.14 5.87
C SER A 113 6.91 -9.49 4.44
N ALA A 114 8.12 -9.10 4.03
CA ALA A 114 8.70 -9.43 2.73
C ALA A 114 8.98 -10.93 2.57
N SER A 115 9.42 -11.59 3.64
CA SER A 115 9.69 -13.04 3.64
C SER A 115 8.42 -13.85 3.45
N LEU A 116 7.29 -13.40 4.01
CA LEU A 116 5.98 -14.01 3.76
C LEU A 116 5.62 -13.93 2.27
N ALA A 117 5.74 -12.76 1.64
CA ALA A 117 5.49 -12.60 0.20
C ALA A 117 6.37 -13.56 -0.63
N TYR A 118 7.65 -13.69 -0.28
CA TYR A 118 8.57 -14.64 -0.92
C TYR A 118 8.10 -16.09 -0.78
N TRP A 119 7.70 -16.54 0.42
CA TRP A 119 7.19 -17.89 0.63
C TRP A 119 5.84 -18.16 -0.04
N GLY A 120 5.04 -17.10 -0.23
CA GLY A 120 3.83 -17.11 -1.06
C GLY A 120 4.09 -17.34 -2.55
N GLY A 121 5.35 -17.18 -2.99
CA GLY A 121 5.78 -17.38 -4.38
C GLY A 121 6.01 -16.08 -5.15
N ILE A 122 5.99 -14.91 -4.50
CA ILE A 122 6.39 -13.64 -5.11
C ILE A 122 7.90 -13.51 -4.99
N LYS A 123 8.62 -13.84 -6.06
CA LYS A 123 10.09 -13.91 -6.03
C LYS A 123 10.69 -13.32 -7.29
N ILE A 124 11.82 -12.65 -7.13
CA ILE A 124 12.66 -12.21 -8.24
C ILE A 124 13.58 -13.38 -8.59
N TYR A 125 13.23 -14.12 -9.64
CA TYR A 125 13.97 -15.33 -10.07
C TYR A 125 15.07 -15.04 -11.09
N VAL A 126 14.81 -14.08 -11.97
CA VAL A 126 15.69 -13.69 -13.07
C VAL A 126 15.92 -12.20 -13.00
N LEU A 127 17.18 -11.78 -13.09
CA LEU A 127 17.55 -10.39 -13.30
C LEU A 127 17.88 -10.18 -14.77
N ALA A 128 17.17 -9.25 -15.40
CA ALA A 128 17.50 -8.75 -16.72
C ALA A 128 18.07 -7.34 -16.59
N LEU A 129 19.35 -7.17 -16.91
CA LEU A 129 20.05 -5.89 -17.00
C LEU A 129 20.45 -5.63 -18.46
N PRO A 130 20.69 -4.37 -18.87
CA PRO A 130 21.29 -4.10 -20.16
C PRO A 130 22.59 -4.92 -20.34
N GLY A 131 22.60 -5.85 -21.31
CA GLY A 131 23.72 -6.77 -21.56
C GLY A 131 23.69 -8.11 -20.82
N ILE A 132 22.77 -8.33 -19.86
CA ILE A 132 22.59 -9.60 -19.13
C ILE A 132 21.10 -9.93 -19.11
N THR A 133 20.63 -10.84 -19.96
CA THR A 133 19.19 -11.08 -20.11
C THR A 133 18.63 -12.16 -19.17
N ASP A 134 19.44 -13.10 -18.71
CA ASP A 134 18.95 -14.34 -18.08
C ASP A 134 19.72 -14.75 -16.83
N TRP A 135 20.11 -13.80 -15.98
CA TRP A 135 20.79 -14.14 -14.74
C TRP A 135 19.82 -14.75 -13.73
N ARG A 136 19.87 -16.08 -13.60
CA ARG A 136 19.12 -16.85 -12.59
C ARG A 136 19.76 -16.66 -11.21
N MET A 137 19.00 -16.10 -10.28
CA MET A 137 19.54 -15.72 -8.96
C MET A 137 19.79 -16.90 -8.01
N GLY A 138 19.14 -18.06 -8.20
CA GLY A 138 19.27 -19.20 -7.29
C GLY A 138 18.97 -18.80 -5.84
N LEU A 139 19.92 -19.06 -4.93
CA LEU A 139 19.81 -18.70 -3.51
C LEU A 139 19.74 -17.19 -3.26
N ALA A 140 20.29 -16.36 -4.15
CA ALA A 140 20.24 -14.90 -4.05
C ALA A 140 18.83 -14.32 -4.27
N SER A 141 17.90 -15.12 -4.81
CA SER A 141 16.51 -14.70 -5.02
C SER A 141 15.83 -14.25 -3.73
N PHE A 142 16.11 -14.92 -2.61
CA PHE A 142 15.55 -14.56 -1.31
C PHE A 142 16.00 -13.18 -0.81
N PRO A 143 17.30 -12.92 -0.59
CA PRO A 143 17.74 -11.63 -0.08
C PRO A 143 17.41 -10.49 -1.06
N VAL A 144 17.47 -10.72 -2.38
CA VAL A 144 17.11 -9.69 -3.36
C VAL A 144 15.62 -9.34 -3.32
N THR A 145 14.74 -10.34 -3.23
CA THR A 145 13.30 -10.10 -3.11
C THR A 145 12.98 -9.37 -1.81
N VAL A 146 13.55 -9.83 -0.68
CA VAL A 146 13.32 -9.19 0.63
C VAL A 146 13.82 -7.76 0.64
N LEU A 147 15.03 -7.52 0.15
CA LEU A 147 15.60 -6.18 0.04
C LEU A 147 14.75 -5.27 -0.83
N TRP A 148 14.21 -5.77 -1.95
CA TRP A 148 13.34 -5.01 -2.83
C TRP A 148 12.08 -4.52 -2.10
N PHE A 149 11.39 -5.40 -1.37
CA PHE A 149 10.23 -5.00 -0.57
C PHE A 149 10.59 -3.97 0.51
N VAL A 150 11.64 -4.24 1.28
CA VAL A 150 12.11 -3.33 2.34
C VAL A 150 12.46 -1.96 1.74
N LEU A 151 13.13 -1.93 0.59
CA LEU A 151 13.48 -0.70 -0.12
C LEU A 151 12.23 0.07 -0.52
N VAL A 152 11.25 -0.58 -1.16
CA VAL A 152 10.01 0.09 -1.60
C VAL A 152 9.21 0.62 -0.41
N ILE A 153 9.07 -0.15 0.68
CA ILE A 153 8.37 0.29 1.89
C ILE A 153 9.02 1.57 2.45
N ASN A 154 10.34 1.57 2.62
CA ASN A 154 11.05 2.74 3.15
C ASN A 154 11.05 3.91 2.15
N ALA A 155 11.12 3.65 0.84
CA ALA A 155 11.08 4.69 -0.18
C ALA A 155 9.75 5.46 -0.17
N ILE A 156 8.61 4.74 -0.05
CA ILE A 156 7.29 5.37 0.08
C ILE A 156 7.20 6.16 1.39
N ASN A 157 7.62 5.58 2.52
CA ASN A 157 7.59 6.27 3.82
C ASN A 157 8.43 7.56 3.82
N LEU A 158 9.62 7.55 3.19
CA LEU A 158 10.46 8.75 3.05
C LEU A 158 9.83 9.82 2.14
N THR A 159 8.98 9.41 1.21
CA THR A 159 8.31 10.29 0.25
C THR A 159 7.06 10.94 0.85
N ASP A 160 6.51 10.40 1.95
CA ASP A 160 5.32 10.93 2.66
C ASP A 160 5.59 12.22 3.47
N GLY A 161 6.68 12.94 3.17
CA GLY A 161 7.01 14.23 3.78
C GLY A 161 6.32 15.44 3.15
N LEU A 162 5.59 15.25 2.05
CA LEU A 162 4.94 16.31 1.26
C LEU A 162 3.48 15.96 0.94
N ASP A 163 2.60 16.97 1.02
CA ASP A 163 1.17 16.86 0.71
C ASP A 163 0.91 16.20 -0.65
N GLY A 164 0.23 15.05 -0.64
CA GLY A 164 -0.20 14.35 -1.85
C GLY A 164 0.88 13.57 -2.58
N LEU A 165 2.16 13.62 -2.15
CA LEU A 165 3.26 13.03 -2.93
C LEU A 165 3.25 11.50 -2.86
N ALA A 166 3.24 10.90 -1.67
CA ALA A 166 3.20 9.46 -1.50
C ALA A 166 1.92 8.85 -2.09
N ALA A 167 0.76 9.43 -1.78
CA ALA A 167 -0.53 8.98 -2.33
C ALA A 167 -0.59 9.12 -3.86
N GLY A 168 -0.08 10.22 -4.42
CA GLY A 168 -0.03 10.46 -5.86
C GLY A 168 0.91 9.48 -6.59
N LEU A 169 2.09 9.21 -6.02
CA LEU A 169 3.03 8.22 -6.56
C LEU A 169 2.43 6.82 -6.56
N THR A 170 1.79 6.41 -5.45
CA THR A 170 1.12 5.12 -5.33
C THR A 170 -0.04 4.99 -6.32
N LEU A 171 -0.85 6.03 -6.49
CA LEU A 171 -1.92 6.07 -7.49
C LEU A 171 -1.34 5.87 -8.90
N PHE A 172 -0.35 6.68 -9.28
CA PHE A 172 0.23 6.62 -10.62
C PHE A 172 0.87 5.25 -10.92
N ALA A 173 1.70 4.74 -10.00
CA ALA A 173 2.31 3.41 -10.13
C ALA A 173 1.26 2.30 -10.25
N SER A 174 0.21 2.36 -9.43
CA SER A 174 -0.88 1.39 -9.46
C SER A 174 -1.61 1.38 -10.81
N MET A 175 -1.89 2.56 -11.38
CA MET A 175 -2.57 2.67 -12.67
C MET A 175 -1.73 2.15 -13.83
N VAL A 176 -0.43 2.46 -13.86
CA VAL A 176 0.49 1.95 -14.90
C VAL A 176 0.61 0.43 -14.81
N LEU A 177 0.82 -0.11 -13.61
CA LEU A 177 0.93 -1.56 -13.40
C LEU A 177 -0.38 -2.29 -13.65
N LEU A 178 -1.54 -1.67 -13.37
CA LEU A 178 -2.86 -2.21 -13.67
C LEU A 178 -2.99 -2.42 -15.18
N LEU A 179 -2.67 -1.39 -15.98
CA LEU A 179 -2.73 -1.49 -17.44
C LEU A 179 -1.80 -2.60 -17.94
N PHE A 180 -0.59 -2.70 -17.42
CA PHE A 180 0.34 -3.77 -17.76
C PHE A 180 -0.22 -5.17 -17.41
N CYS A 181 -0.81 -5.33 -16.23
CA CYS A 181 -1.40 -6.59 -15.79
C CYS A 181 -2.62 -6.99 -16.64
N VAL A 182 -3.45 -6.03 -17.06
CA VAL A 182 -4.56 -6.29 -17.97
C VAL A 182 -4.05 -6.78 -19.33
N ASN A 183 -3.04 -6.11 -19.89
CA ASN A 183 -2.44 -6.50 -21.18
C ASN A 183 -1.77 -7.88 -21.14
N THR A 184 -1.26 -8.30 -19.98
CA THR A 184 -0.60 -9.61 -19.78
C THR A 184 -1.54 -10.69 -19.24
N GLY A 185 -2.85 -10.42 -19.12
CA GLY A 185 -3.85 -11.38 -18.64
C GLY A 185 -3.81 -11.69 -17.13
N ARG A 186 -3.07 -10.90 -16.35
CA ARG A 186 -2.90 -11.06 -14.89
C ARG A 186 -4.03 -10.36 -14.11
N PHE A 187 -5.26 -10.78 -14.33
CA PHE A 187 -6.45 -10.06 -13.84
C PHE A 187 -6.58 -10.00 -12.31
N THR A 188 -6.14 -11.02 -11.58
CA THR A 188 -6.17 -11.01 -10.10
C THR A 188 -5.29 -9.89 -9.54
N VAL A 189 -4.08 -9.73 -10.09
CA VAL A 189 -3.15 -8.66 -9.70
C VAL A 189 -3.66 -7.31 -10.17
N ALA A 190 -4.20 -7.23 -11.39
CA ALA A 190 -4.83 -6.00 -11.88
C ALA A 190 -5.97 -5.52 -10.97
N THR A 191 -6.75 -6.44 -10.41
CA THR A 191 -7.85 -6.12 -9.49
C THR A 191 -7.33 -5.58 -8.16
N ALA A 192 -6.24 -6.14 -7.61
CA ALA A 192 -5.58 -5.58 -6.42
C ALA A 192 -5.01 -4.18 -6.69
N LEU A 193 -4.37 -3.96 -7.85
CA LEU A 193 -3.87 -2.64 -8.24
C LEU A 193 -5.00 -1.63 -8.46
N ALA A 194 -6.16 -2.09 -8.94
CA ALA A 194 -7.35 -1.26 -9.06
C ALA A 194 -7.89 -0.83 -7.69
N ALA A 195 -7.93 -1.75 -6.72
CA ALA A 195 -8.28 -1.42 -5.34
C ALA A 195 -7.32 -0.39 -4.75
N LEU A 196 -6.00 -0.59 -4.93
CA LEU A 196 -4.98 0.33 -4.43
C LEU A 196 -5.09 1.71 -5.08
N GLY A 197 -5.18 1.77 -6.41
CA GLY A 197 -5.36 3.02 -7.14
C GLY A 197 -6.65 3.76 -6.74
N GLY A 198 -7.78 3.06 -6.62
CA GLY A 198 -9.03 3.64 -6.16
C GLY A 198 -8.92 4.21 -4.75
N ALA A 199 -8.39 3.42 -3.80
CA ALA A 199 -8.19 3.83 -2.42
C ALA A 199 -7.24 5.04 -2.29
N SER A 200 -6.13 5.05 -3.05
CA SER A 200 -5.19 6.17 -3.09
C SER A 200 -5.83 7.42 -3.68
N LEU A 201 -6.63 7.30 -4.75
CA LEU A 201 -7.34 8.45 -5.34
C LEU A 201 -8.36 9.04 -4.35
N GLY A 202 -9.10 8.21 -3.63
CA GLY A 202 -10.07 8.65 -2.63
C GLY A 202 -9.39 9.37 -1.47
N PHE A 203 -8.28 8.82 -0.99
CA PHE A 203 -7.46 9.45 0.06
C PHE A 203 -6.83 10.77 -0.41
N LEU A 204 -6.35 10.82 -1.66
CA LEU A 204 -5.68 11.99 -2.23
C LEU A 204 -6.58 13.23 -2.19
N ARG A 205 -7.91 13.09 -2.28
CA ARG A 205 -8.85 14.21 -2.12
C ARG A 205 -8.64 15.01 -0.82
N TYR A 206 -8.21 14.35 0.25
CA TYR A 206 -7.98 14.94 1.57
C TYR A 206 -6.50 15.22 1.85
N ASN A 207 -5.60 14.56 1.12
CA ASN A 207 -4.15 14.67 1.30
C ASN A 207 -3.48 15.63 0.29
N PHE A 208 -4.17 16.02 -0.78
CA PHE A 208 -3.66 16.99 -1.76
C PHE A 208 -3.48 18.37 -1.13
N ASN A 209 -2.46 19.12 -1.58
CA ASN A 209 -2.12 20.42 -1.02
C ASN A 209 -3.29 21.42 -1.15
N PRO A 210 -3.71 22.09 -0.05
CA PRO A 210 -3.23 21.93 1.33
C PRO A 210 -3.86 20.70 2.03
N ALA A 211 -3.03 19.82 2.59
CA ALA A 211 -3.49 18.57 3.20
C ALA A 211 -4.36 18.81 4.44
N SER A 212 -5.41 17.98 4.56
CA SER A 212 -6.31 17.92 5.73
C SER A 212 -6.11 16.67 6.58
N VAL A 213 -5.51 15.61 6.00
CA VAL A 213 -5.16 14.35 6.65
C VAL A 213 -3.84 13.85 6.05
N PHE A 214 -2.89 13.46 6.89
CA PHE A 214 -1.66 12.79 6.49
C PHE A 214 -1.80 11.27 6.48
N MET A 215 -1.02 10.63 5.62
CA MET A 215 -1.05 9.19 5.44
C MET A 215 -0.52 8.49 6.69
N GLY A 216 0.65 8.92 7.19
CA GLY A 216 1.28 8.29 8.35
C GLY A 216 2.06 7.03 7.97
N ASP A 217 2.77 6.45 8.92
CA ASP A 217 3.63 5.29 8.69
C ASP A 217 2.83 4.01 8.37
N GLY A 218 1.54 3.96 8.72
CA GLY A 218 0.66 2.83 8.41
C GLY A 218 0.25 2.69 6.95
N GLY A 219 0.21 3.78 6.17
CA GLY A 219 -0.28 3.78 4.77
C GLY A 219 0.73 3.24 3.78
#